data_AF-T0DF23-F1
#
_entry.id   AF-T0DF23-F1
#
_cell.length_a   1.000
_cell.length_b   1.000
_cell.length_c   1.000
_cell.angle_alpha   90.00
_cell.angle_beta   90.00
_cell.angle_gamma   90.00
#
_symmetry.space_group_name_H-M   'P 1'
#
loop_
_entity.id
_entity.type
_entity.pdbx_description
1 polymer ?
#
loop_
_entity_poly.entity_id
_entity_poly.type
_entity_poly.pdbx_seq_one_letter_code
_entity_poly.pdbx_strand_id
1 'polypeptide(L)' 'MTYAQVAFLAAKEAGGQTLAPNLYRKAEFYYLKAKSSYKRKFFNKAKKYAILSKQFSEKAEFKAYRKKTLDSI' A
#
# COMPACT_ATOMS: atom_id res chain seq x y z
N MET A 1 12.55 -3.51 -1.05
CA MET A 1 11.52 -2.91 -0.17
C MET A 1 11.11 -1.52 -0.62
N THR A 2 12.04 -0.74 -1.16
CA THR A 2 11.87 0.64 -1.66
C THR A 2 10.60 0.82 -2.49
N TYR A 3 10.31 -0.08 -3.44
CA TYR A 3 9.08 0.01 -4.25
C TYR A 3 7.77 -0.08 -3.45
N ALA A 4 7.70 -0.91 -2.42
CA ALA A 4 6.50 -1.01 -1.58
C ALA A 4 6.29 0.25 -0.74
N GLN A 5 7.40 0.87 -0.30
CA GLN A 5 7.35 2.13 0.45
C GLN A 5 6.91 3.30 -0.44
N VAL A 6 7.43 3.38 -1.67
CA VAL A 6 7.02 4.39 -2.65
C VAL A 6 5.54 4.24 -3.00
N ALA A 7 5.08 3.02 -3.30
CA ALA A 7 3.67 2.76 -3.59
C ALA A 7 2.75 3.11 -2.40
N PHE A 8 3.19 2.81 -1.16
CA PHE A 8 2.42 3.16 0.03
C PHE A 8 2.32 4.68 0.25
N LEU A 9 3.39 5.42 -0.04
CA LEU A 9 3.38 6.88 0.01
C LEU A 9 2.45 7.46 -1.05
N ALA A 10 2.53 6.99 -2.30
CA ALA A 10 1.64 7.41 -3.38
C ALA A 10 0.16 7.17 -3.04
N ALA A 11 -0.16 5.98 -2.50
CA ALA A 11 -1.52 5.67 -2.04
C ALA A 11 -2.00 6.59 -0.90
N LYS A 12 -1.09 7.07 -0.05
CA LYS A 12 -1.41 8.04 1.02
C LYS A 12 -1.70 9.42 0.43
N GLU A 13 -0.84 9.92 -0.46
CA GLU A 13 -1.00 11.21 -1.15
C GLU A 13 -2.27 11.25 -2.02
N ALA A 14 -2.60 10.12 -2.66
CA ALA A 14 -3.85 9.96 -3.38
C ALA A 14 -5.10 10.03 -2.48
N GLY A 15 -4.96 10.02 -1.15
CA GLY A 15 -6.10 10.03 -0.22
C GLY A 15 -6.69 8.64 0.01
N GLY A 16 -5.89 7.57 -0.18
CA GLY A 16 -6.35 6.19 -0.02
C GLY A 16 -6.92 5.88 1.37
N GLN A 17 -6.52 6.62 2.40
CA GLN A 17 -7.06 6.48 3.76
C GLN A 17 -8.57 6.80 3.83
N THR A 18 -9.03 7.83 3.14
CA THR A 18 -10.42 8.28 3.16
C THR A 18 -11.23 7.64 2.04
N LEU A 19 -10.66 7.57 0.84
CA LEU A 19 -11.38 7.14 -0.35
C LEU A 19 -11.37 5.61 -0.54
N ALA A 20 -10.33 4.93 -0.08
CA ALA A 20 -10.15 3.48 -0.20
C ALA A 20 -9.63 2.81 1.10
N PRO A 21 -10.25 3.05 2.28
CA PRO A 21 -9.73 2.63 3.58
C PRO A 21 -9.45 1.12 3.68
N ASN A 22 -10.31 0.30 3.08
CA ASN A 22 -10.18 -1.16 3.13
C ASN A 22 -8.91 -1.67 2.42
N LEU A 23 -8.53 -1.03 1.31
CA LEU A 23 -7.33 -1.40 0.57
C LEU A 23 -6.09 -0.80 1.22
N TYR A 24 -6.19 0.46 1.68
CA TYR A 24 -5.10 1.14 2.38
C TYR A 24 -4.68 0.41 3.67
N ARG A 25 -5.63 -0.01 4.50
CA ARG A 25 -5.34 -0.79 5.73
C ARG A 25 -4.67 -2.14 5.42
N LYS A 26 -5.07 -2.81 4.34
CA LYS A 26 -4.40 -4.05 3.89
C LYS A 26 -2.96 -3.77 3.47
N ALA A 27 -2.74 -2.71 2.70
CA ALA A 27 -1.41 -2.30 2.27
C ALA A 27 -0.49 -2.00 3.46
N GLU A 28 -1.00 -1.27 4.46
CA GLU A 28 -0.31 -0.94 5.71
C GLU A 28 0.04 -2.19 6.51
N PHE A 29 -0.92 -3.10 6.70
CA PHE A 29 -0.69 -4.35 7.41
C PHE A 29 0.44 -5.18 6.79
N TYR A 30 0.44 -5.34 5.47
CA TYR A 30 1.49 -6.07 4.78
C TYR A 30 2.83 -5.33 4.80
N TYR A 31 2.82 -3.99 4.75
CA TYR A 31 4.03 -3.18 4.87
C TYR A 31 4.69 -3.36 6.25
N LEU A 32 3.91 -3.31 7.32
CA LEU A 32 4.39 -3.54 8.69
C LEU A 32 4.93 -4.97 8.86
N LYS A 33 4.22 -5.98 8.33
CA LYS A 33 4.70 -7.37 8.31
C LYS A 33 5.99 -7.54 7.53
N ALA A 34 6.13 -6.85 6.41
CA ALA A 34 7.36 -6.85 5.62
C ALA A 34 8.52 -6.26 6.43
N LYS A 35 8.32 -5.09 7.08
CA LYS A 35 9.32 -4.43 7.94
C LYS A 35 9.76 -5.33 9.10
N SER A 36 8.80 -5.93 9.80
CA SER A 36 9.08 -6.84 10.91
C SER A 36 9.86 -8.08 10.45
N SER A 37 9.47 -8.68 9.31
CA SER A 37 10.16 -9.84 8.74
C SER A 37 11.58 -9.51 8.26
N TYR A 38 11.77 -8.31 7.70
CA TYR A 38 13.08 -7.83 7.26
C TYR A 38 14.04 -7.63 8.45
N LYS A 39 13.55 -7.02 9.55
CA LYS A 39 14.33 -6.87 10.79
C LYS A 39 14.77 -8.22 11.37
N ARG A 40 13.93 -9.25 11.24
CA ARG A 40 14.21 -10.63 11.67
C ARG A 40 15.08 -11.43 10.67
N LYS A 41 15.62 -10.80 9.63
CA LYS A 41 16.42 -11.43 8.55
C LYS A 41 15.66 -12.50 7.73
N PHE A 42 14.32 -12.53 7.79
CA PHE A 42 13.49 -13.41 6.97
C PHE A 42 13.24 -12.79 5.59
N PHE A 43 14.28 -12.69 4.75
CA PHE A 43 14.24 -11.93 3.49
C PHE A 43 13.21 -12.44 2.48
N ASN A 44 13.08 -13.76 2.31
CA ASN A 44 12.11 -14.35 1.38
C ASN A 44 10.67 -14.02 1.78
N LYS A 45 10.37 -14.07 3.09
CA LYS A 45 9.06 -13.74 3.64
C LYS A 45 8.78 -12.24 3.56
N ALA A 46 9.78 -11.41 3.86
CA ALA A 46 9.70 -9.97 3.72
C ALA A 46 9.43 -9.55 2.26
N LYS A 47 10.07 -10.20 1.28
CA LYS A 47 9.83 -9.97 -0.15
C LYS A 47 8.38 -10.27 -0.54
N LYS A 48 7.84 -11.42 -0.11
CA LYS A 48 6.42 -11.77 -0.34
C LYS A 48 5.47 -10.73 0.22
N TYR A 49 5.67 -10.29 1.46
CA TYR A 49 4.83 -9.24 2.05
C TYR A 49 5.00 -7.88 1.39
N ALA A 50 6.21 -7.52 0.95
CA ALA A 50 6.45 -6.28 0.22
C ALA A 50 5.72 -6.25 -1.14
N ILE A 51 5.67 -7.40 -1.85
CA ILE A 51 4.91 -7.51 -3.11
C ILE A 51 3.41 -7.31 -2.85
N LEU A 52 2.86 -7.97 -1.82
CA LEU A 52 1.46 -7.79 -1.44
C LEU A 52 1.14 -6.35 -1.06
N SER A 53 1.99 -5.73 -0.23
CA SER A 53 1.86 -4.32 0.16
C SER A 53 1.82 -3.41 -1.07
N LYS A 54 2.75 -3.58 -2.01
CA LYS A 54 2.79 -2.84 -3.27
C LYS A 54 1.46 -2.98 -4.05
N GLN A 55 1.00 -4.21 -4.26
CA GLN A 55 -0.23 -4.46 -5.03
C GLN A 55 -1.47 -3.83 -4.39
N PHE A 56 -1.59 -3.88 -3.06
CA PHE A 56 -2.71 -3.26 -2.36
C PHE A 56 -2.61 -1.73 -2.37
N SER A 57 -1.40 -1.18 -2.29
CA SER A 57 -1.15 0.26 -2.43
C SER A 57 -1.56 0.78 -3.79
N GLU A 58 -1.12 0.15 -4.88
CA GLU A 58 -1.49 0.54 -6.26
C GLU A 58 -3.01 0.48 -6.48
N LYS A 59 -3.68 -0.55 -5.94
CA LYS A 59 -5.15 -0.65 -5.99
C LYS A 59 -5.83 0.45 -5.18
N ALA A 60 -5.29 0.80 -4.02
CA ALA A 60 -5.82 1.87 -3.17
C ALA A 60 -5.67 3.23 -3.85
N GLU A 61 -4.50 3.49 -4.43
CA GLU A 61 -4.17 4.68 -5.21
C GLU A 61 -5.13 4.84 -6.40
N PHE A 62 -5.26 3.82 -7.25
CA PHE A 62 -6.16 3.84 -8.39
C PHE A 62 -7.62 4.11 -7.98
N LYS A 63 -8.09 3.43 -6.92
CA LYS A 63 -9.46 3.62 -6.42
C LYS A 63 -9.67 5.02 -5.83
N ALA A 64 -8.65 5.57 -5.18
CA ALA A 64 -8.70 6.93 -4.64
C ALA A 64 -8.76 7.97 -5.75
N TYR A 65 -7.90 7.87 -6.77
CA TYR A 65 -7.98 8.75 -7.94
C TYR A 65 -9.31 8.64 -8.66
N ARG A 66 -9.82 7.43 -8.89
CA ARG A 66 -11.13 7.24 -9.53
C ARG A 66 -12.28 7.89 -8.77
N LYS A 67 -12.24 7.85 -7.44
CA LYS A 67 -13.26 8.54 -6.62
C LYS A 67 -13.08 10.05 -6.69
N LYS A 68 -11.85 10.57 -6.54
CA LYS A 68 -11.55 12.00 -6.69
C LYS A 68 -12.06 12.55 -8.03
N THR A 69 -11.83 11.82 -9.12
CA THR A 69 -12.27 12.23 -10.46
C THR A 69 -13.79 12.16 -10.63
N LEU A 70 -14.47 11.24 -9.94
CA LEU A 70 -15.92 11.11 -10.00
C LEU A 70 -16.61 12.21 -9.17
N ASP A 71 -16.02 12.56 -8.02
CA ASP A 71 -16.53 13.64 -7.15
C ASP A 71 -16.27 15.04 -7.74
N SER A 72 -15.40 15.17 -8.75
CA SER A 72 -15.07 16.43 -9.43
C SER A 72 -15.84 16.69 -10.73
N ILE A 73 -16.81 15.82 -11.07
CA ILE A 73 -17.73 15.97 -12.21
C ILE A 73 -19.09 16.37 -11.64
#